data_AF-A0A7C5TAC0-F1
#
_entry.id   AF-A0A7C5TAC0-F1
#
_cell.length_a   1.000
_cell.length_b   1.000
_cell.length_c   1.000
_cell.angle_alpha   90.00
_cell.angle_beta   90.00
_cell.angle_gamma   90.00
#
_symmetry.space_group_name_H-M   'P 1'
#
loop_
_entity.id
_entity.type
_entity.pdbx_description
1 polymer ?
#
loop_
_entity_poly.entity_id
_entity_poly.type
_entity_poly.pdbx_seq_one_letter_code
_entity_poly.pdbx_strand_id
1 'polypeptide(L)' 'MSSKTKGKQFKACRSCRALLEREVKVCPICGSQDFTDEWEGLIIVINPESSEIAKTIEIKNKGRFVVKVE' A
#
# COMPACT_ATOMS: atom_id res chain seq x y z
N MET A 1 -13.70 -23.63 -10.52
CA MET A 1 -13.86 -22.40 -9.70
C MET A 1 -12.48 -21.95 -9.27
N SER A 2 -12.16 -20.71 -9.63
CA SER A 2 -10.96 -19.89 -9.35
C SER A 2 -9.58 -20.54 -9.36
N SER A 3 -8.89 -20.28 -10.47
CA SER A 3 -7.43 -20.28 -10.61
C SER A 3 -6.76 -19.66 -9.37
N LYS A 4 -5.93 -20.45 -8.66
CA LYS A 4 -5.00 -19.94 -7.65
C LYS A 4 -3.96 -19.08 -8.37
N THR A 5 -4.26 -17.81 -8.56
CA THR A 5 -3.28 -16.80 -8.99
C THR A 5 -2.16 -16.79 -7.95
N LYS A 6 -0.91 -16.96 -8.38
CA LYS A 6 0.28 -16.83 -7.52
C LYS A 6 0.12 -15.56 -6.67
N GLY A 7 0.12 -15.70 -5.34
CA GLY A 7 -0.15 -14.59 -4.43
C GLY A 7 0.76 -13.39 -4.72
N LYS A 8 0.21 -12.17 -4.65
CA LYS A 8 0.97 -10.95 -4.93
C LYS A 8 2.21 -10.88 -4.03
N GLN A 9 3.34 -10.45 -4.59
CA GLN A 9 4.63 -10.36 -3.89
C GLN A 9 4.58 -9.38 -2.69
N PHE A 10 3.64 -8.44 -2.72
CA PHE A 10 3.44 -7.43 -1.70
C PHE A 10 2.03 -7.53 -1.11
N LYS A 11 1.89 -7.06 0.13
CA LYS A 11 0.63 -6.88 0.83
C LYS A 11 0.36 -5.40 1.09
N ALA A 12 -0.90 -4.99 1.10
CA ALA A 12 -1.28 -3.62 1.38
C ALA A 12 -1.77 -3.49 2.83
N CYS A 13 -1.39 -2.41 3.51
CA CYS A 13 -1.97 -2.05 4.80
C CYS A 13 -3.39 -1.51 4.60
N ARG A 14 -4.39 -2.10 5.28
CA ARG A 14 -5.77 -1.62 5.15
C ARG A 14 -5.97 -0.23 5.73
N SER A 15 -5.21 0.11 6.77
CA SER A 15 -5.35 1.37 7.50
C SER A 15 -4.78 2.58 6.75
N CYS A 16 -3.65 2.43 6.06
CA CYS A 16 -2.98 3.56 5.39
C CYS A 16 -2.60 3.32 3.92
N ARG A 17 -3.02 2.19 3.34
CA ARG A 17 -2.78 1.81 1.93
C ARG A 17 -1.31 1.64 1.53
N ALA A 18 -0.39 1.62 2.49
CA ALA A 18 1.02 1.36 2.21
C ALA A 18 1.21 -0.05 1.65
N LEU A 19 1.96 -0.17 0.55
CA LEU A 19 2.32 -1.44 -0.05
C LEU A 19 3.67 -1.91 0.51
N LEU A 20 3.67 -3.07 1.16
CA LEU A 20 4.76 -3.58 1.98
C LEU A 20 5.15 -5.00 1.57
N GLU A 21 6.39 -5.37 1.88
CA GLU A 21 6.88 -6.74 1.74
C GLU A 21 6.15 -7.68 2.71
N ARG A 22 6.05 -8.97 2.36
CA ARG A 22 5.22 -9.92 3.12
C ARG A 22 5.74 -10.15 4.54
N GLU A 23 7.04 -10.03 4.74
CA GLU A 23 7.75 -10.25 5.99
C GLU A 23 7.47 -9.16 7.03
N VAL A 24 6.97 -7.99 6.61
CA VAL A 24 6.68 -6.85 7.49
C VAL A 24 5.53 -7.18 8.43
N LYS A 25 5.80 -7.31 9.74
CA LYS A 25 4.77 -7.68 10.73
C LYS A 25 3.94 -6.49 11.23
N VAL A 26 4.50 -5.29 11.21
CA VAL A 26 3.88 -4.05 11.69
C VAL A 26 4.13 -2.96 10.65
N CYS A 27 3.10 -2.23 10.28
CA CYS A 27 3.20 -1.18 9.27
C CYS A 27 4.13 -0.07 9.77
N PRO A 28 5.24 0.24 9.09
CA PRO A 28 6.16 1.29 9.51
C PRO A 28 5.58 2.70 9.34
N ILE A 29 4.45 2.84 8.62
CA ILE A 29 3.80 4.12 8.34
C ILE A 29 2.76 4.48 9.41
N CYS A 30 1.96 3.51 9.87
CA CYS A 30 0.85 3.77 10.80
C CYS A 30 0.80 2.86 12.04
N GLY A 31 1.69 1.87 12.17
CA GLY A 31 1.71 0.93 13.28
C GLY A 31 0.67 -0.20 13.22
N SER A 32 -0.22 -0.20 12.22
CA SER A 32 -1.22 -1.26 12.05
C SER A 32 -0.60 -2.62 11.71
N GLN A 33 -1.27 -3.70 12.11
CA GLN A 33 -0.97 -5.08 11.71
C GLN A 33 -2.01 -5.66 10.74
N ASP A 34 -2.98 -4.83 10.30
CA ASP A 34 -4.05 -5.24 9.39
C ASP A 34 -3.61 -5.06 7.93
N PHE A 35 -3.46 -6.19 7.25
CA PHE A 35 -2.97 -6.27 5.88
C PHE A 35 -3.88 -7.13 4.99
N THR A 36 -3.91 -6.79 3.70
CA THR A 36 -4.61 -7.53 2.65
C THR A 36 -3.67 -7.93 1.51
N ASP A 37 -3.92 -9.10 0.93
CA ASP A 37 -3.33 -9.51 -0.35
C ASP A 37 -4.18 -9.06 -1.55
N GLU A 38 -5.41 -8.58 -1.29
CA GLU A 38 -6.36 -8.07 -2.27
C GLU A 38 -6.29 -6.54 -2.31
N TRP A 39 -5.48 -6.04 -3.24
CA TRP A 39 -5.31 -4.60 -3.48
C TRP A 39 -5.14 -4.32 -4.96
N GLU A 40 -5.51 -3.12 -5.40
CA GLU A 40 -5.44 -2.75 -6.82
C GLU A 40 -4.88 -1.33 -7.01
N GLY A 41 -4.21 -1.14 -8.14
CA GLY A 41 -3.50 0.10 -8.47
C GLY A 41 -2.22 0.28 -7.66
N LEU A 42 -1.21 0.89 -8.29
CA LEU A 42 0.08 1.18 -7.67
C LEU A 42 0.37 2.68 -7.79
N ILE A 43 0.70 3.30 -6.67
CA ILE A 43 1.18 4.68 -6.58
C ILE A 43 2.58 4.64 -5.98
N ILE A 44 3.53 5.27 -6.65
CA ILE A 44 4.89 5.46 -6.12
C ILE A 44 5.09 6.94 -5.86
N VAL A 45 5.18 7.31 -4.60
CA VAL A 45 5.43 8.69 -4.18
C VAL A 45 6.92 8.85 -3.92
N ILE A 46 7.60 9.58 -4.82
CA ILE A 46 9.03 9.87 -4.72
C ILE A 46 9.26 11.12 -3.86
N ASN A 47 8.55 12.21 -4.15
CA ASN A 47 8.56 13.45 -3.39
C ASN A 47 7.12 13.87 -3.04
N PRO A 48 6.68 13.69 -1.79
CA PRO A 48 5.34 14.09 -1.34
C PRO A 48 5.06 15.60 -1.45
N GLU A 49 6.07 16.45 -1.22
CA GLU A 49 5.89 17.90 -1.15
C GLU A 49 5.59 18.53 -2.52
N SER A 50 6.18 17.98 -3.59
CA SER A 50 5.96 18.43 -4.97
C SER A 50 4.85 17.66 -5.69
N SER A 51 4.33 16.58 -5.10
CA SER A 51 3.35 15.71 -5.77
C SER A 51 1.92 16.13 -5.46
N GLU A 52 1.22 16.64 -6.48
CA GLU A 52 -0.22 16.94 -6.36
C GLU A 52 -1.02 15.67 -6.03
N ILE A 53 -0.67 14.54 -6.67
CA ILE A 53 -1.30 13.24 -6.40
C ILE A 53 -1.15 12.89 -4.91
N ALA A 54 0.04 13.04 -4.34
CA ALA A 54 0.29 12.73 -2.92
C ALA A 54 -0.53 13.64 -1.99
N LYS A 55 -0.68 14.93 -2.33
CA LYS A 55 -1.51 15.88 -1.59
C LYS A 55 -2.99 15.51 -1.67
N THR A 56 -3.51 15.16 -2.85
CA THR A 56 -4.91 14.80 -3.05
C THR A 56 -5.32 13.57 -2.26
N ILE A 57 -4.41 12.60 -2.09
CA ILE A 57 -4.65 11.36 -1.34
C ILE A 57 -4.06 11.39 0.07
N GLU A 58 -3.66 12.58 0.53
CA GLU A 58 -3.15 12.86 1.88
C GLU A 58 -1.94 12.01 2.32
N ILE A 59 -1.14 11.55 1.36
CA ILE A 59 0.10 10.81 1.64
C ILE A 59 1.23 11.80 1.89
N LYS A 60 1.76 11.76 3.12
CA LYS A 60 2.88 12.61 3.56
C LYS A 60 4.24 11.92 3.46
N ASN A 61 4.25 10.61 3.21
CA ASN A 61 5.46 9.80 3.27
C ASN A 61 5.84 9.31 1.86
N LYS A 62 7.14 9.33 1.54
CA LYS A 62 7.65 8.65 0.34
C LYS A 62 7.45 7.14 0.47
N GLY A 63 7.14 6.47 -0.63
CA GLY A 63 6.92 5.03 -0.61
C GLY A 63 5.99 4.52 -1.70
N ARG A 64 5.63 3.25 -1.57
CA ARG A 64 4.67 2.57 -2.45
C ARG A 64 3.33 2.46 -1.74
N PHE A 65 2.26 2.79 -2.43
CA PHE A 65 0.90 2.76 -1.93
C PHE A 65 -0.02 2.17 -2.98
N VAL A 66 -1.20 1.76 -2.56
CA VAL A 66 -2.23 1.22 -3.45
C VAL A 66 -3.41 2.18 -3.57
N VAL A 67 -4.08 2.15 -4.71
CA VAL A 67 -5.26 2.99 -4.95
C VAL A 67 -6.45 2.45 -4.16
N LYS A 68 -6.65 1.13 -4.23
CA LYS A 68 -7.78 0.42 -3.63
C LYS A 68 -7.30 -0.75 -2.78
N VAL A 69 -7.93 -0.89 -1.62
CA VAL A 69 -7.73 -1.98 -0.65
C VAL A 69 -9.07 -2.66 -0.45
N GLU A 70 -9.12 -3.99 -0.52
CA GLU A 70 -10.26 -4.83 -0.09
C GLU A 70 -9.95 -5.54 1.25
#